data_AF-A0A2N6FNZ1-F1
#
_entry.id   AF-A0A2N6FNZ1-F1
#
_cell.length_a   1.000
_cell.length_b   1.000
_cell.length_c   1.000
_cell.angle_alpha   90.00
_cell.angle_beta   90.00
_cell.angle_gamma   90.00
#
_symmetry.space_group_name_H-M   'P 1'
#
loop_
_entity.id
_entity.type
_entity.pdbx_description
1 polymer ?
#
loop_
_entity_poly.entity_id
_entity_poly.type
_entity_poly.pdbx_seq_one_letter_code
_entity_poly.pdbx_strand_id
1 'polypeptide(L)'
;MKKEDIKKEFAKVILNAKISAAIFFILLTPSLVMVLKDRTEVFGMDQDFWFRAGIAGFVIYMGFTIFLWKCPSCGKFPGRGWFRKECDNCGVELS
;
A
#
# COMPACT_ATOMS: atom_id res chain seq x y z
N MET A 1 11.19 22.63 6.72
CA MET A 1 9.76 22.51 6.36
C MET A 1 8.92 22.95 7.56
N LYS A 2 7.83 23.69 7.37
CA LYS A 2 6.96 24.05 8.51
C LYS A 2 6.21 22.80 8.97
N LYS A 3 5.77 22.75 10.23
CA LYS A 3 5.05 21.58 10.78
C LYS A 3 3.81 21.21 9.94
N GLU A 4 3.07 22.21 9.48
CA GLU A 4 1.88 22.02 8.63
C GLU A 4 2.22 21.36 7.28
N ASP A 5 3.36 21.71 6.69
CA ASP A 5 3.83 21.12 5.44
C ASP A 5 4.18 19.63 5.64
N ILE A 6 4.77 19.26 6.78
CA ILE A 6 5.13 17.87 7.11
C ILE A 6 3.87 17.01 7.20
N LYS A 7 2.85 17.48 7.91
CA LYS A 7 1.57 16.77 8.03
C LYS A 7 0.88 16.62 6.67
N LYS A 8 0.87 17.67 5.86
CA LYS A 8 0.26 17.66 4.52
C LYS A 8 0.96 16.68 3.57
N GLU A 9 2.29 16.67 3.54
CA GLU A 9 3.04 15.72 2.72
C GLU A 9 2.88 14.28 3.24
N PHE A 10 2.86 14.09 4.56
CA PHE A 10 2.64 12.76 5.11
C PHE A 10 1.23 12.23 4.80
N ALA A 11 0.21 13.08 4.81
CA ALA A 11 -1.14 12.71 4.38
C ALA A 11 -1.17 12.21 2.92
N LYS A 12 -0.37 12.78 2.02
CA LYS A 12 -0.22 12.28 0.65
C LYS A 12 0.46 10.90 0.62
N VAL A 13 1.50 10.70 1.43
CA VAL A 13 2.15 9.38 1.57
C VAL A 13 1.13 8.34 2.04
N ILE A 14 0.30 8.66 3.05
CA ILE A 14 -0.76 7.77 3.53
C ILE A 14 -1.82 7.49 2.45
N LEU A 15 -2.24 8.52 1.70
CA LEU A 15 -3.19 8.33 0.60
C LEU A 15 -2.64 7.38 -0.46
N ASN A 16 -1.39 7.59 -0.88
CA ASN A 16 -0.74 6.72 -1.87
C ASN A 16 -0.57 5.30 -1.35
N ALA A 17 -0.31 5.12 -0.05
CA ALA A 17 -0.23 3.79 0.57
C ALA A 17 -1.58 3.06 0.54
N LYS A 18 -2.68 3.78 0.81
CA LYS A 18 -4.04 3.25 0.72
C LYS A 18 -4.38 2.87 -0.71
N ILE A 19 -4.04 3.71 -1.69
CA ILE A 19 -4.25 3.42 -3.12
C ILE A 19 -3.45 2.19 -3.53
N SER A 20 -2.16 2.12 -3.16
CA SER A 20 -1.30 0.99 -3.47
C SER A 20 -1.82 -0.32 -2.86
N ALA A 21 -2.26 -0.28 -1.59
CA ALA A 21 -2.89 -1.43 -0.95
C ALA A 21 -4.22 -1.82 -1.63
N ALA A 22 -5.05 -0.84 -2.00
CA ALA A 22 -6.30 -1.10 -2.69
C ALA A 22 -6.08 -1.79 -4.05
N ILE A 23 -5.09 -1.35 -4.84
CA ILE A 23 -4.72 -2.00 -6.10
C ILE A 23 -4.32 -3.45 -5.85
N PHE A 24 -3.47 -3.72 -4.85
CA PHE A 24 -3.09 -5.08 -4.50
C PHE A 24 -4.30 -5.95 -4.15
N PHE A 25 -5.19 -5.47 -3.27
CA PHE A 25 -6.37 -6.24 -2.88
C PHE A 25 -7.35 -6.45 -4.03
N ILE A 26 -7.54 -5.46 -4.91
CA ILE A 26 -8.38 -5.61 -6.11
C ILE A 26 -7.86 -6.72 -7.01
N LEU A 27 -6.53 -6.80 -7.20
CA LEU A 27 -5.92 -7.80 -8.05
C LEU A 27 -5.88 -9.20 -7.40
N LEU A 28 -5.74 -9.27 -6.07
CA LEU A 28 -5.69 -10.53 -5.33
C LEU A 28 -7.08 -11.16 -5.12
N THR A 29 -8.11 -10.34 -4.87
CA THR A 29 -9.43 -10.81 -4.43
C THR A 29 -10.07 -11.84 -5.36
N PRO A 30 -10.07 -11.68 -6.71
CA PRO A 30 -10.64 -12.67 -7.61
C PRO A 30 -10.00 -14.04 -7.49
N SER A 31 -8.67 -14.10 -7.31
CA SER A 31 -7.94 -15.36 -7.09
C SER A 31 -8.43 -16.07 -5.82
N LEU A 32 -8.60 -15.32 -4.72
CA LEU A 32 -9.14 -15.86 -3.46
C LEU A 32 -10.60 -16.35 -3.61
N VAL A 33 -11.44 -15.59 -4.31
CA VAL A 33 -12.84 -15.97 -4.54
C VAL A 33 -12.92 -17.25 -5.35
N MET A 34 -12.09 -17.40 -6.40
CA MET A 34 -12.06 -18.62 -7.21
C MET A 34 -11.68 -19.85 -6.39
N VAL A 35 -10.66 -19.75 -5.55
CA VAL A 35 -10.24 -20.83 -4.66
C VAL A 35 -11.32 -21.17 -3.62
N LEU A 36 -11.97 -20.17 -3.03
CA LEU A 36 -12.98 -20.39 -1.97
C LEU A 36 -14.34 -20.84 -2.48
N LYS A 37 -14.62 -20.65 -3.77
CA LYS A 37 -15.91 -20.96 -4.41
C LYS A 37 -15.81 -22.04 -5.47
N ASP A 38 -14.66 -22.70 -5.59
CA ASP A 38 -14.35 -23.70 -6.61
C ASP A 38 -14.75 -23.24 -8.02
N ARG A 39 -14.46 -21.97 -8.33
CA ARG A 39 -14.71 -21.38 -9.66
C ARG A 39 -13.43 -21.46 -10.48
N THR A 40 -13.57 -21.81 -11.75
CA THR A 40 -12.45 -21.87 -12.70
C THR A 40 -12.16 -20.51 -13.37
N GLU A 41 -13.14 -19.60 -13.36
CA GLU A 41 -13.04 -18.30 -14.01
C GLU A 41 -13.80 -17.18 -13.27
N VAL A 42 -13.27 -15.97 -13.37
CA VAL A 42 -13.92 -14.72 -12.91
C VAL A 42 -13.63 -13.63 -13.95
N PHE A 43 -14.67 -12.92 -14.39
CA PHE A 43 -14.61 -11.93 -15.48
C PHE A 43 -14.01 -12.49 -16.80
N GLY A 44 -14.23 -13.78 -17.08
CA GLY A 44 -13.70 -14.45 -18.28
C GLY A 44 -12.19 -14.72 -18.24
N MET A 45 -11.56 -14.57 -17.07
CA MET A 45 -10.15 -14.86 -16.85
C MET A 45 -10.00 -16.03 -15.88
N ASP A 46 -8.99 -16.86 -16.11
CA ASP A 46 -8.71 -18.05 -15.31
C ASP A 46 -7.99 -17.73 -13.99
N GLN A 47 -7.79 -18.77 -13.18
CA GLN A 47 -7.10 -18.66 -11.89
C GLN A 47 -5.65 -18.19 -12.04
N ASP A 48 -4.94 -18.68 -13.06
CA ASP A 48 -3.54 -18.34 -13.31
C ASP A 48 -3.36 -16.86 -13.66
N PHE A 49 -4.26 -16.29 -14.48
CA PHE A 49 -4.27 -14.87 -14.78
C PHE A 49 -4.41 -14.03 -13.50
N TRP A 50 -5.43 -14.31 -12.69
CA TRP A 50 -5.68 -13.54 -11.47
C TRP A 50 -4.58 -13.73 -10.42
N PHE A 51 -3.97 -14.92 -10.35
CA PHE A 51 -2.82 -15.16 -9.49
C PHE A 51 -1.62 -14.30 -9.92
N ARG A 52 -1.29 -14.26 -11.21
CA ARG A 52 -0.24 -13.38 -11.76
C ARG A 52 -0.56 -11.90 -11.53
N ALA A 53 -1.82 -11.51 -11.68
CA ALA A 53 -2.29 -10.16 -11.39
C ALA A 53 -2.09 -9.80 -9.90
N GLY A 54 -2.41 -10.71 -8.99
CA GLY A 54 -2.14 -10.59 -7.56
C GLY A 54 -0.65 -10.43 -7.25
N ILE A 55 0.22 -11.20 -7.90
CA ILE A 55 1.69 -11.07 -7.79
C ILE A 55 2.13 -9.68 -8.27
N ALA A 56 1.63 -9.20 -9.41
CA ALA A 56 1.96 -7.87 -9.91
C ALA A 56 1.53 -6.77 -8.92
N GLY A 57 0.33 -6.89 -8.35
CA GLY A 57 -0.16 -6.01 -7.28
C GLY A 57 0.73 -6.03 -6.04
N PHE A 58 1.19 -7.23 -5.63
CA PHE A 58 2.09 -7.39 -4.49
C PHE A 58 3.44 -6.71 -4.73
N VAL A 59 4.03 -6.87 -5.92
CA VAL A 59 5.30 -6.22 -6.30
C VAL A 59 5.16 -4.69 -6.25
N ILE A 60 4.05 -4.14 -6.78
CA ILE A 60 3.76 -2.70 -6.72
C ILE A 60 3.65 -2.23 -5.26
N TYR A 61 2.92 -2.96 -4.42
CA TYR A 61 2.76 -2.62 -3.00
C TYR A 61 4.07 -2.68 -2.21
N MET A 62 4.89 -3.69 -2.48
CA MET A 62 6.23 -3.81 -1.90
C MET A 62 7.15 -2.68 -2.34
N GLY A 63 7.15 -2.36 -3.65
CA GLY A 63 7.92 -1.24 -4.20
C GLY A 63 7.53 0.10 -3.55
N PHE A 64 6.24 0.36 -3.42
CA PHE A 64 5.75 1.54 -2.71
C PHE A 64 6.25 1.56 -1.25
N THR A 65 6.13 0.44 -0.55
CA THR A 65 6.55 0.32 0.86
C THR A 65 8.06 0.56 1.05
N ILE A 66 8.90 0.17 0.11
CA ILE A 66 10.36 0.34 0.20
C ILE A 66 10.79 1.77 -0.19
N PHE A 67 10.23 2.29 -1.29
CA PHE A 67 10.75 3.52 -1.91
C PHE A 67 9.99 4.79 -1.51
N LEU A 68 8.68 4.68 -1.30
CA LEU A 68 7.77 5.84 -1.15
C LEU A 68 7.18 5.98 0.25
N TRP A 69 7.13 4.91 1.03
CA TRP A 69 6.73 4.95 2.44
C TRP A 69 7.84 5.54 3.33
N LYS A 70 8.00 6.86 3.23
CA LYS A 70 9.06 7.61 3.89
C LYS A 70 8.49 8.80 4.65
N CYS A 71 9.13 9.13 5.76
CA CYS A 71 8.87 10.36 6.51
C CYS A 71 9.29 11.56 5.64
N PRO A 72 8.41 12.56 5.42
CA PRO A 72 8.76 13.77 4.67
C PRO A 72 9.87 14.60 5.30
N SER A 73 10.09 14.47 6.62
CA SER A 73 11.11 15.24 7.33
C SER A 73 12.50 14.60 7.31
N CYS A 74 12.60 13.27 7.47
CA CYS A 74 13.90 12.59 7.59
C CYS A 74 14.19 11.59 6.45
N GLY A 75 13.24 11.36 5.55
CA GLY A 75 13.38 10.43 4.42
C GLY A 75 13.47 8.95 4.81
N LYS A 76 13.39 8.62 6.09
CA LYS A 76 13.46 7.23 6.58
C LYS A 76 12.08 6.64 6.79
N PHE A 77 12.02 5.33 7.01
CA PHE A 77 10.81 4.60 7.35
C PHE A 77 10.13 5.27 8.57
N PRO A 78 8.90 5.79 8.43
CA PRO A 78 8.23 6.55 9.49
C PRO A 78 7.70 5.66 10.62
N GLY A 79 7.61 4.35 10.37
CA GLY A 79 7.03 3.35 11.27
C GLY A 79 5.95 2.51 10.61
N ARG A 80 5.43 1.50 11.33
CA ARG A 80 4.36 0.62 10.85
C ARG A 80 2.98 1.27 11.05
N GLY A 81 2.05 0.99 10.13
CA GLY A 81 0.65 1.42 10.21
C GLY A 81 0.37 2.83 9.67
N TRP A 82 -0.89 3.09 9.32
CA TRP A 82 -1.31 4.34 8.66
C TRP A 82 -1.64 5.49 9.62
N PHE A 83 -2.02 5.19 10.86
CA PHE A 83 -2.54 6.17 11.84
C PHE A 83 -1.44 6.68 12.78
N ARG A 84 -0.27 7.02 12.22
CA ARG A 84 0.87 7.44 13.04
C ARG A 84 0.85 8.92 13.35
N LYS A 85 0.97 9.22 14.65
CA LYS A 85 1.12 10.59 15.17
C LYS A 85 2.55 11.11 15.09
N GLU A 86 3.54 10.24 15.22
CA GLU A 86 4.95 10.62 15.25
C GLU A 86 5.84 9.66 14.45
N CYS A 87 6.97 10.15 13.95
CA CYS A 87 7.97 9.34 13.25
C CYS A 87 8.87 8.58 14.22
N ASP A 88 9.01 7.25 14.06
CA ASP A 88 9.90 6.42 14.90
C ASP A 88 11.38 6.84 14.85
N ASN A 89 11.82 7.45 13.74
CA ASN A 89 13.23 7.74 13.52
C ASN A 89 13.63 9.19 13.83
N CYS A 90 12.72 10.17 13.70
CA CYS A 90 13.05 11.58 13.97
C CYS A 90 12.13 12.28 14.98
N GLY A 91 11.11 11.59 15.50
CA GLY A 91 10.20 12.14 16.52
C GLY A 91 9.31 13.29 16.02
N VAL A 92 9.30 13.58 14.72
CA VAL A 92 8.45 14.65 14.18
C VAL A 92 6.99 14.23 14.21
N GLU A 93 6.12 15.19 14.50
CA GLU A 93 4.68 15.03 14.45
C GLU A 93 4.19 14.90 12.99
N LEU A 94 3.45 13.84 12.70
CA LEU A 94 2.99 13.42 11.37
C LEU A 94 1.47 13.54 11.19
N SER A 95 0.68 13.49 12.27
CA SER A 95 -0.78 13.67 12.25
C SER A 95 -1.23 14.49 13.45
#